data_AF-A0A9W9D484-F1
#
_entry.id   AF-A0A9W9D484-F1
#
_cell.length_a   1.000
_cell.length_b   1.000
_cell.length_c   1.000
_cell.angle_alpha   90.00
_cell.angle_beta   90.00
_cell.angle_gamma   90.00
#
_symmetry.space_group_name_H-M   'P 1'
#
loop_
_entity.id
_entity.type
_entity.pdbx_description
1 polymer ?
#
loop_
_entity_poly.entity_id
_entity_poly.type
_entity_poly.pdbx_seq_one_letter_code
_entity_poly.pdbx_strand_id
1 'polypeptide(L)'
;MCELYAEIHAQVFIFYRNTIAWYMERKRDRFVKSFNEQLKSGYATAVEKINECINALLVEAEVAQIAMQKAIFLGVRGLEREMLRQRQAPPSDIARVGIPMQNLLYTMLYSNSVELVNAEKETEDVLLSASEQPPVIETTPEKAGLIGLVYSLIIQLLQFRVEEDVLRISKEDMEALNGSDESWGIALGMLRSHLRATPQLSACVIDDLNMLALSTGVDWCEELLDVIFEHQQTCAHAFRVLLTTAGHSGIISEYFERDERVFVQRGAQEILRRDLRALELVSNGNR
;
A
#
# COMPACT_ATOMS: atom_id res chain seq x y z
N MET A 1 0.35 -11.72 -0.66
CA MET A 1 0.84 -10.51 0.06
C MET A 1 -0.15 -9.33 0.07
N CYS A 2 -0.58 -8.77 -1.08
CA CYS A 2 -1.54 -7.66 -1.09
C CYS A 2 -2.91 -8.02 -0.47
N GLU A 3 -3.39 -9.24 -0.70
CA GLU A 3 -4.64 -9.75 -0.11
C GLU A 3 -4.58 -9.81 1.43
N LEU A 4 -3.50 -10.35 1.99
CA LEU A 4 -3.30 -10.38 3.45
C LEU A 4 -3.22 -8.98 4.07
N TYR A 5 -2.61 -8.03 3.36
CA TYR A 5 -2.54 -6.65 3.82
C TYR A 5 -3.93 -5.99 3.83
N ALA A 6 -4.71 -6.18 2.77
CA ALA A 6 -6.09 -5.73 2.70
C ALA A 6 -6.96 -6.36 3.80
N GLU A 7 -6.79 -7.66 4.07
CA GLU A 7 -7.50 -8.38 5.13
C GLU A 7 -7.17 -7.83 6.53
N ILE A 8 -5.88 -7.54 6.82
CA ILE A 8 -5.47 -6.90 8.08
C ILE A 8 -6.22 -5.56 8.26
N HIS A 9 -6.23 -4.73 7.21
CA HIS A 9 -6.93 -3.45 7.25
C HIS A 9 -8.44 -3.65 7.45
N ALA A 10 -9.07 -4.57 6.72
CA ALA A 10 -10.48 -4.89 6.86
C ALA A 10 -10.84 -5.29 8.31
N GLN A 11 -10.04 -6.15 8.96
CA GLN A 11 -10.26 -6.55 10.35
C GLN A 11 -10.12 -5.38 11.34
N VAL A 12 -9.13 -4.52 11.13
CA VAL A 12 -8.96 -3.28 11.91
C VAL A 12 -10.17 -2.35 11.74
N PHE A 13 -10.68 -2.20 10.51
CA PHE A 13 -11.87 -1.40 10.23
C PHE A 13 -13.13 -1.97 10.88
N ILE A 14 -13.36 -3.27 10.78
CA ILE A 14 -14.48 -3.94 11.44
C ILE A 14 -14.43 -3.68 12.95
N PHE A 15 -13.23 -3.76 13.55
CA PHE A 15 -13.05 -3.46 14.97
C PHE A 15 -13.42 -2.01 15.32
N TYR A 16 -12.90 -1.03 14.58
CA TYR A 16 -13.21 0.38 14.82
C TYR A 16 -14.69 0.70 14.59
N ARG A 17 -15.28 0.18 13.51
CA ARG A 17 -16.72 0.32 13.23
C ARG A 17 -17.55 -0.18 14.39
N ASN A 18 -17.26 -1.38 14.89
CA ASN A 18 -17.98 -1.96 16.01
C ASN A 18 -17.79 -1.14 17.30
N THR A 19 -16.59 -0.62 17.54
CA THR A 19 -16.27 0.22 18.70
C THR A 19 -16.99 1.57 18.65
N ILE A 20 -16.99 2.24 17.49
CA ILE A 20 -17.68 3.51 17.27
C ILE A 20 -19.19 3.31 17.37
N ALA A 21 -19.74 2.25 16.76
CA ALA A 21 -21.16 1.92 16.87
C ALA A 21 -21.58 1.74 18.34
N TRP A 22 -20.78 1.03 19.13
CA TRP A 22 -20.99 0.91 20.58
C TRP A 22 -20.91 2.27 21.30
N TYR A 23 -19.94 3.11 20.94
CA TYR A 23 -19.78 4.45 21.51
C TYR A 23 -20.96 5.38 21.18
N MET A 24 -21.64 5.17 20.05
CA MET A 24 -22.79 5.97 19.62
C MET A 24 -24.11 5.53 20.28
N GLU A 25 -24.17 4.41 21.01
CA GLU A 25 -25.39 3.97 21.71
C GLU A 25 -25.77 4.91 22.88
N ARG A 26 -27.04 4.92 23.31
CA ARG A 26 -27.50 5.81 24.40
C ARG A 26 -26.72 5.55 25.69
N LYS A 27 -26.38 6.62 26.44
CA LYS A 27 -25.56 6.57 27.66
C LYS A 27 -25.96 5.47 28.67
N ARG A 28 -27.26 5.19 28.81
CA ARG A 28 -27.77 4.16 29.73
C ARG A 28 -27.50 2.73 29.24
N ASP A 29 -27.60 2.50 27.94
CA ASP A 29 -27.33 1.19 27.32
C ASP A 29 -25.82 0.90 27.31
N ARG A 30 -24.99 1.93 27.07
CA ARG A 30 -23.53 1.83 27.19
C ARG A 30 -23.09 1.47 28.60
N PHE A 31 -23.71 2.02 29.64
CA PHE A 31 -23.36 1.70 31.02
C PHE A 31 -23.63 0.22 31.32
N VAL A 32 -24.80 -0.31 30.95
CA VAL A 32 -25.13 -1.72 31.14
C VAL A 32 -24.22 -2.64 30.30
N LYS A 33 -23.93 -2.26 29.04
CA LYS A 33 -23.03 -3.02 28.17
C LYS A 33 -21.54 -2.88 28.50
N SER A 34 -21.13 -1.83 29.20
CA SER A 34 -19.73 -1.68 29.65
C SER A 34 -19.33 -2.70 30.72
N PHE A 35 -20.32 -3.30 31.40
CA PHE A 35 -20.14 -4.45 32.29
C PHE A 35 -20.30 -5.80 31.58
N ASN A 36 -20.50 -5.80 30.25
CA ASN A 36 -20.76 -7.01 29.48
C ASN A 36 -19.44 -7.54 28.87
N GLU A 37 -19.16 -8.83 29.08
CA GLU A 37 -17.97 -9.54 28.59
C GLU A 37 -17.87 -9.55 27.05
N GLN A 38 -18.97 -9.26 26.34
CA GLN A 38 -19.04 -9.21 24.87
C GLN A 38 -18.07 -8.22 24.21
N LEU A 39 -17.77 -7.08 24.82
CA LEU A 39 -16.79 -6.14 24.23
C LEU A 39 -15.38 -6.72 24.31
N LYS A 40 -15.07 -7.38 25.43
CA LYS A 40 -13.76 -8.01 25.65
C LYS A 40 -13.57 -9.20 24.73
N SER A 41 -14.60 -10.03 24.50
CA SER A 41 -14.53 -11.13 23.55
C SER A 41 -14.42 -10.64 22.10
N GLY A 42 -15.18 -9.62 21.70
CA GLY A 42 -15.09 -9.02 20.37
C GLY A 42 -13.70 -8.42 20.07
N TYR A 43 -13.11 -7.75 21.06
CA TYR A 43 -11.72 -7.27 20.97
C TYR A 43 -10.74 -8.43 20.83
N ALA A 44 -10.85 -9.46 21.68
CA ALA A 44 -9.97 -10.62 21.64
C ALA A 44 -10.02 -11.34 20.27
N THR A 45 -11.22 -11.55 19.72
CA THR A 45 -11.40 -12.16 18.40
C THR A 45 -10.81 -11.30 17.27
N ALA A 46 -10.98 -9.97 17.32
CA ALA A 46 -10.38 -9.10 16.31
C ALA A 46 -8.84 -9.12 16.38
N VAL A 47 -8.27 -9.09 17.58
CA VAL A 47 -6.82 -9.20 17.80
C VAL A 47 -6.28 -10.55 17.32
N GLU A 48 -6.99 -11.64 17.60
CA GLU A 48 -6.62 -12.98 17.14
C GLU A 48 -6.55 -13.04 15.61
N LYS A 49 -7.60 -12.59 14.91
CA LYS A 49 -7.64 -12.55 13.44
C LYS A 49 -6.56 -11.66 12.82
N ILE A 50 -6.32 -10.48 13.41
CA ILE A 50 -5.25 -9.58 12.95
C ILE A 50 -3.89 -10.25 13.09
N ASN A 51 -3.63 -10.91 14.23
CA ASN A 51 -2.37 -11.61 14.46
C ASN A 51 -2.20 -12.82 13.52
N GLU A 52 -3.26 -13.56 13.22
CA GLU A 52 -3.23 -14.64 12.23
C GLU A 52 -2.82 -14.10 10.84
N CYS A 53 -3.42 -13.00 10.40
CA CYS A 53 -3.09 -12.38 9.11
C CYS A 53 -1.66 -11.82 9.09
N ILE A 54 -1.20 -11.18 10.18
CA ILE A 54 0.19 -10.71 10.31
C ILE A 54 1.17 -11.88 10.24
N ASN A 55 0.90 -12.98 10.94
CA ASN A 55 1.77 -14.15 10.93
C ASN A 55 1.82 -14.78 9.54
N ALA A 56 0.68 -14.90 8.85
CA ALA A 56 0.64 -15.37 7.46
C ALA A 56 1.48 -14.47 6.55
N LEU A 57 1.39 -13.15 6.70
CA LEU A 57 2.16 -12.19 5.90
C LEU A 57 3.67 -12.27 6.18
N LEU A 58 4.07 -12.48 7.43
CA LEU A 58 5.47 -12.69 7.79
C LEU A 58 6.03 -13.98 7.19
N VAL A 59 5.25 -15.07 7.19
CA VAL A 59 5.64 -16.33 6.56
C VAL A 59 5.78 -16.17 5.05
N GLU A 60 4.82 -15.53 4.37
CA GLU A 60 4.92 -15.24 2.94
C GLU A 60 6.16 -14.39 2.61
N ALA A 61 6.45 -13.37 3.42
CA ALA A 61 7.61 -12.51 3.25
C ALA A 61 8.93 -13.29 3.41
N GLU A 62 9.02 -14.19 4.39
CA GLU A 62 10.18 -15.05 4.60
C GLU A 62 10.41 -16.01 3.42
N VAL A 63 9.33 -16.65 2.92
CA VAL A 63 9.39 -17.53 1.75
C VAL A 63 9.85 -16.75 0.51
N ALA A 64 9.29 -15.56 0.27
CA ALA A 64 9.69 -14.69 -0.83
C ALA A 64 11.16 -14.28 -0.72
N GLN A 65 11.64 -13.95 0.48
CA GLN A 65 13.04 -13.60 0.71
C GLN A 65 13.97 -14.78 0.45
N ILE A 66 13.63 -15.99 0.90
CA ILE A 66 14.40 -17.21 0.65
C ILE A 66 14.43 -17.53 -0.85
N ALA A 67 13.29 -17.42 -1.55
CA ALA A 67 13.20 -17.62 -2.99
C ALA A 67 14.08 -16.61 -3.74
N MET A 68 14.04 -15.33 -3.36
CA MET A 68 14.88 -14.29 -3.93
C MET A 68 16.38 -14.57 -3.69
N GLN A 69 16.77 -14.95 -2.47
CA GLN A 69 18.15 -15.32 -2.16
C GLN A 69 18.63 -16.52 -2.99
N LYS A 70 17.77 -17.55 -3.16
CA LYS A 70 18.07 -18.71 -4.02
C LYS A 70 18.19 -18.33 -5.48
N ALA A 71 17.30 -17.49 -6.01
CA ALA A 71 17.36 -17.00 -7.39
C ALA A 71 18.66 -16.21 -7.65
N ILE A 72 19.06 -15.33 -6.72
CA ILE A 72 20.33 -14.61 -6.78
C ILE A 72 21.49 -15.59 -6.75
N PHE A 73 21.49 -16.56 -5.83
CA PHE A 73 22.59 -17.52 -5.69
C PHE A 73 22.75 -18.43 -6.91
N LEU A 74 21.64 -18.93 -7.46
CA LEU A 74 21.62 -19.74 -8.68
C LEU A 74 22.03 -18.91 -9.90
N GLY A 75 21.63 -17.63 -9.95
CA GLY A 75 22.07 -16.68 -10.97
C GLY A 75 23.56 -16.39 -10.93
N VAL A 76 24.12 -16.17 -9.73
CA VAL A 76 25.57 -15.97 -9.53
C VAL A 76 26.35 -17.22 -9.95
N ARG A 77 25.88 -18.42 -9.62
CA ARG A 77 26.52 -19.68 -10.05
C ARG A 77 26.37 -19.96 -11.55
N GLY A 78 25.29 -19.49 -12.17
CA GLY A 78 25.13 -19.50 -13.63
C GLY A 78 26.11 -18.55 -14.30
N LEU A 79 26.27 -17.35 -13.72
CA LEU A 79 27.19 -16.31 -14.18
C LEU A 79 28.65 -16.74 -14.05
N GLU A 80 29.05 -17.37 -12.95
CA GLU A 80 30.41 -17.92 -12.78
C GLU A 80 30.73 -18.99 -13.83
N ARG A 81 29.79 -19.91 -14.09
CA ARG A 81 29.97 -20.94 -15.12
C ARG A 81 30.09 -20.32 -16.51
N GLU A 82 29.29 -19.31 -16.82
CA GLU A 82 29.37 -18.64 -18.12
C GLU A 82 30.62 -17.75 -18.25
N MET A 83 31.05 -17.08 -17.17
CA MET A 83 32.32 -16.35 -17.14
C MET A 83 33.53 -17.27 -17.35
N LEU A 84 33.52 -18.47 -16.75
CA LEU A 84 34.55 -19.48 -16.98
C LEU A 84 34.56 -19.96 -18.44
N ARG A 85 33.37 -20.10 -19.06
CA ARG A 85 33.20 -20.42 -20.47
C ARG A 85 33.72 -19.31 -21.39
N GLN A 86 33.42 -18.05 -21.07
CA GLN A 86 33.86 -16.86 -21.82
C GLN A 86 35.37 -16.65 -21.76
N ARG A 87 36.02 -16.95 -20.62
CA ARG A 87 37.50 -16.90 -20.52
C ARG A 87 38.21 -17.92 -21.41
N GLN A 88 37.50 -18.94 -21.89
CA GLN A 88 38.03 -19.95 -22.81
C GLN A 88 37.62 -19.71 -24.27
N ALA A 89 36.76 -18.71 -24.55
CA ALA A 89 36.26 -18.43 -25.89
C ALA A 89 37.16 -17.43 -26.64
N PRO A 90 37.44 -17.65 -27.94
CA PRO A 90 38.30 -16.75 -28.72
C PRO A 90 37.65 -15.38 -28.97
N PRO A 91 38.45 -14.29 -29.15
CA PRO A 91 37.98 -12.91 -29.08
C PRO A 91 36.99 -12.45 -30.17
N SER A 92 36.72 -13.26 -31.18
CA SER A 92 35.92 -12.87 -32.35
C SER A 92 34.40 -12.94 -32.16
N ASP A 93 33.90 -13.44 -31.01
CA ASP A 93 32.49 -13.83 -30.83
C ASP A 93 31.70 -12.94 -29.83
N ILE A 94 32.11 -11.67 -29.65
CA ILE A 94 31.51 -10.72 -28.70
C ILE A 94 30.02 -10.44 -29.01
N ALA A 95 29.60 -10.56 -30.27
CA ALA A 95 28.20 -10.37 -30.67
C ALA A 95 27.25 -11.48 -30.18
N ARG A 96 27.76 -12.66 -29.81
CA ARG A 96 26.94 -13.79 -29.30
C ARG A 96 26.76 -13.76 -27.78
N VAL A 97 27.40 -12.84 -27.06
CA VAL A 97 27.39 -12.76 -25.59
C VAL A 97 26.04 -12.26 -25.05
N GLY A 98 25.25 -11.53 -25.83
CA GLY A 98 23.93 -11.02 -25.42
C GLY A 98 22.82 -12.07 -25.34
N ILE A 99 22.87 -13.09 -26.22
CA ILE A 99 21.81 -14.11 -26.33
C ILE A 99 21.73 -15.02 -25.09
N PRO A 100 22.85 -15.51 -24.51
CA PRO A 100 22.82 -16.27 -23.26
C PRO A 100 22.33 -15.45 -22.07
N MET A 101 22.69 -14.17 -21.98
CA MET A 101 22.24 -13.29 -20.89
C MET A 101 20.73 -13.05 -20.95
N GLN A 102 20.20 -12.87 -22.15
CA GLN A 102 18.76 -12.74 -22.38
C GLN A 102 18.02 -14.06 -22.05
N ASN A 103 18.58 -15.21 -22.45
CA ASN A 103 18.01 -16.52 -22.11
C ASN A 103 18.07 -16.79 -20.60
N LEU A 104 19.14 -16.36 -19.91
CA LEU A 104 19.28 -16.48 -18.47
C LEU A 104 18.21 -15.67 -17.73
N LEU A 105 18.02 -14.40 -18.13
CA LEU A 105 16.96 -13.54 -17.60
C LEU A 105 15.57 -14.12 -17.84
N TYR A 106 15.33 -14.67 -19.04
CA TYR A 106 14.07 -15.33 -19.37
C TYR A 106 13.83 -16.59 -18.52
N THR A 107 14.88 -17.38 -18.28
CA THR A 107 14.78 -18.60 -17.46
C THR A 107 14.53 -18.27 -15.99
N MET A 108 15.14 -17.21 -15.45
CA MET A 108 14.89 -16.73 -14.08
C MET A 108 13.46 -16.23 -13.89
N LEU A 109 12.94 -15.48 -14.87
CA LEU A 109 11.55 -15.00 -14.83
C LEU A 109 10.56 -16.17 -14.90
N TYR A 110 10.84 -17.17 -15.75
CA TYR A 110 9.96 -18.32 -15.93
C TYR A 110 10.03 -19.31 -14.75
N SER A 111 11.21 -19.58 -14.19
CA SER A 111 11.33 -20.46 -13.02
C SER A 111 10.65 -19.87 -11.79
N ASN A 112 10.71 -18.54 -11.60
CA ASN A 112 9.99 -17.87 -10.52
C ASN A 112 8.47 -17.98 -10.68
N SER A 113 7.95 -17.90 -11.92
CA SER A 113 6.50 -18.10 -12.15
C SER A 113 6.02 -19.52 -11.86
N VAL A 114 6.84 -20.54 -12.13
CA VAL A 114 6.47 -21.95 -11.88
C VAL A 114 6.59 -22.32 -10.40
N GLU A 115 7.59 -21.77 -9.69
CA GLU A 115 7.74 -21.98 -8.25
C GLU A 115 6.66 -21.24 -7.44
N LEU A 116 6.20 -20.06 -7.89
CA LEU A 116 5.05 -19.37 -7.29
C LEU A 116 3.75 -20.18 -7.44
N VAL A 117 3.50 -20.75 -8.62
CA VAL A 117 2.31 -21.59 -8.88
C VAL A 117 2.33 -22.90 -8.09
N ASN A 118 3.52 -23.46 -7.82
CA ASN A 118 3.65 -24.66 -7.00
C ASN A 118 3.54 -24.36 -5.49
N ALA A 119 4.04 -23.19 -5.04
CA ALA A 119 3.84 -22.72 -3.67
C ALA A 119 2.36 -22.43 -3.38
N GLU A 120 1.64 -21.84 -4.34
CA GLU A 120 0.19 -21.63 -4.26
C GLU A 120 -0.58 -22.94 -4.06
N LYS A 121 -0.20 -24.01 -4.78
CA LYS A 121 -0.79 -25.35 -4.61
C LYS A 121 -0.51 -25.98 -3.25
N GLU A 122 0.67 -25.78 -2.69
CA GLU A 122 1.00 -26.28 -1.34
C GLU A 122 0.20 -25.55 -0.25
N THR A 123 -0.14 -24.27 -0.43
CA THR A 123 -1.08 -23.53 0.43
C THR A 123 -2.54 -23.97 0.26
N GLU A 124 -2.96 -24.32 -0.96
CA GLU A 124 -4.33 -24.76 -1.25
C GLU A 124 -4.66 -26.11 -0.58
N ASP A 125 -3.68 -27.03 -0.54
CA ASP A 125 -3.80 -28.31 0.18
C ASP A 125 -3.86 -28.16 1.72
N VAL A 126 -3.32 -27.07 2.28
CA VAL A 126 -3.44 -26.75 3.71
C VAL A 126 -4.79 -26.11 4.04
N LEU A 127 -5.32 -25.26 3.14
CA LEU A 127 -6.60 -24.57 3.27
C LEU A 127 -7.83 -25.48 3.10
N LEU A 128 -7.71 -26.60 2.39
CA LEU A 128 -8.77 -27.60 2.22
C LEU A 128 -9.18 -28.36 3.49
N SER A 129 -8.52 -28.08 4.63
CA SER A 129 -8.88 -28.65 5.95
C SER A 129 -9.79 -27.77 6.81
N ALA A 130 -10.07 -26.53 6.40
CA ALA A 130 -10.96 -25.59 7.11
C ALA A 130 -12.19 -25.25 6.26
N SER A 131 -13.16 -26.17 6.24
CA SER A 131 -14.45 -25.99 5.57
C SER A 131 -15.34 -25.04 6.38
N GLU A 132 -15.27 -23.74 6.06
CA GLU A 132 -16.41 -22.83 6.02
C GLU A 132 -16.01 -21.69 5.06
N GLN A 133 -16.50 -21.73 3.82
CA GLN A 133 -16.17 -20.72 2.81
C GLN A 133 -16.64 -19.32 3.27
N PRO A 134 -15.73 -18.34 3.44
CA PRO A 134 -16.14 -16.96 3.59
C PRO A 134 -16.80 -16.47 2.28
N PRO A 135 -17.70 -15.48 2.35
CA PRO A 135 -18.36 -14.92 1.18
C PRO A 135 -17.30 -14.44 0.18
N VAL A 136 -17.48 -14.80 -1.10
CA VAL A 136 -16.62 -14.36 -2.20
C VAL A 136 -16.74 -12.84 -2.30
N ILE A 137 -15.73 -12.13 -1.82
CA ILE A 137 -15.59 -10.69 -2.03
C ILE A 137 -15.03 -10.54 -3.45
N GLU A 138 -15.82 -10.06 -4.40
CA GLU A 138 -15.40 -9.80 -5.80
C GLU A 138 -14.45 -8.60 -5.94
N THR A 139 -13.89 -8.10 -4.83
CA THR A 139 -12.98 -6.95 -4.83
C THR A 139 -11.56 -7.42 -5.13
N THR A 140 -10.95 -6.86 -6.17
CA THR A 140 -9.56 -7.13 -6.52
C THR A 140 -8.61 -6.61 -5.43
N PRO A 141 -7.44 -7.23 -5.23
CA PRO A 141 -6.52 -6.82 -4.17
C PRO A 141 -6.09 -5.34 -4.29
N GLU A 142 -5.99 -4.82 -5.52
CA GLU A 142 -5.71 -3.41 -5.78
C GLU A 142 -6.82 -2.50 -5.28
N LYS A 143 -8.08 -2.80 -5.60
CA LYS A 143 -9.24 -2.04 -5.13
C LYS A 143 -9.38 -2.12 -3.61
N ALA A 144 -9.21 -3.30 -3.03
CA ALA A 144 -9.26 -3.48 -1.58
C ALA A 144 -8.18 -2.64 -0.88
N GLY A 145 -6.96 -2.61 -1.46
CA GLY A 145 -5.88 -1.76 -0.97
C GLY A 145 -6.19 -0.26 -1.08
N LEU A 146 -6.80 0.19 -2.18
CA LEU A 146 -7.23 1.58 -2.34
C LEU A 146 -8.34 1.97 -1.35
N ILE A 147 -9.32 1.10 -1.11
CA ILE A 147 -10.34 1.32 -0.08
C ILE A 147 -9.68 1.47 1.29
N GLY A 148 -8.78 0.55 1.64
CA GLY A 148 -8.03 0.60 2.89
C GLY A 148 -7.24 1.91 3.04
N LEU A 149 -6.60 2.37 1.96
CA LEU A 149 -5.89 3.65 1.92
C LEU A 149 -6.83 4.84 2.16
N VAL A 150 -7.94 4.92 1.43
CA VAL A 150 -8.93 6.01 1.59
C VAL A 150 -9.49 6.04 3.00
N TYR A 151 -9.84 4.89 3.55
CA TYR A 151 -10.35 4.83 4.91
C TYR A 151 -9.30 5.24 5.95
N SER A 152 -8.04 4.85 5.75
CA SER A 152 -6.92 5.28 6.60
C SER A 152 -6.79 6.81 6.59
N LEU A 153 -6.88 7.45 5.42
CA LEU A 153 -6.86 8.91 5.31
C LEU A 153 -8.06 9.54 6.03
N ILE A 154 -9.28 9.00 5.89
CA ILE A 154 -10.47 9.48 6.61
C ILE A 154 -10.24 9.39 8.13
N ILE A 155 -9.74 8.26 8.64
CA ILE A 155 -9.45 8.10 10.07
C ILE A 155 -8.41 9.11 10.55
N GLN A 156 -7.34 9.34 9.77
CA GLN A 156 -6.33 10.32 10.13
C GLN A 156 -6.92 11.74 10.18
N LEU A 157 -7.81 12.09 9.25
CA LEU A 157 -8.49 13.39 9.23
C LEU A 157 -9.46 13.55 10.40
N LEU A 158 -10.13 12.48 10.83
CA LEU A 158 -10.99 12.49 12.02
C LEU A 158 -10.24 12.80 13.33
N GLN A 159 -8.91 12.62 13.37
CA GLN A 159 -8.10 12.98 14.53
C GLN A 159 -7.87 14.49 14.65
N PHE A 160 -8.11 15.25 13.58
CA PHE A 160 -8.03 16.70 13.63
C PHE A 160 -9.26 17.29 14.32
N ARG A 161 -9.03 18.30 15.17
CA ARG A 161 -10.11 19.05 15.81
C ARG A 161 -10.71 20.01 14.79
N VAL A 162 -11.73 19.56 14.09
CA VAL A 162 -12.59 20.40 13.25
C VAL A 162 -13.70 21.00 14.14
N GLU A 163 -14.12 22.22 13.86
CA GLU A 163 -15.30 22.79 14.52
C GLU A 163 -16.53 21.90 14.24
N GLU A 164 -17.23 21.48 15.30
CA GLU A 164 -18.27 20.43 15.27
C GLU A 164 -19.40 20.69 14.25
N ASP A 165 -19.63 21.95 13.85
CA ASP A 165 -20.73 22.32 12.96
C ASP A 165 -20.43 22.16 11.47
N VAL A 166 -19.16 22.00 11.06
CA VAL A 166 -18.80 21.96 9.63
C VAL A 166 -18.92 20.54 9.06
N LEU A 167 -18.68 19.52 9.88
CA LEU A 167 -18.55 18.14 9.42
C LEU A 167 -19.61 17.23 10.04
N ARG A 168 -20.69 16.99 9.29
CA ARG A 168 -21.73 16.03 9.66
C ARG A 168 -21.56 14.74 8.89
N ILE A 169 -21.11 13.70 9.58
CA ILE A 169 -21.09 12.35 9.06
C ILE A 169 -22.38 11.66 9.51
N SER A 170 -23.21 11.23 8.57
CA SER A 170 -24.41 10.47 8.93
C SER A 170 -24.02 9.07 9.41
N LYS A 171 -24.88 8.45 10.22
CA LYS A 171 -24.63 7.08 10.68
C LYS A 171 -24.70 6.10 9.50
N GLU A 172 -25.59 6.41 8.57
CA GLU A 172 -25.83 5.67 7.34
C GLU A 172 -24.57 5.65 6.44
N ASP A 173 -23.87 6.79 6.31
CA ASP A 173 -22.63 6.86 5.54
C ASP A 173 -21.53 5.98 6.17
N MET A 174 -21.43 5.98 7.51
CA MET A 174 -20.47 5.13 8.22
C MET A 174 -20.80 3.65 8.12
N GLU A 175 -22.08 3.28 8.15
CA GLU A 175 -22.51 1.89 7.98
C GLU A 175 -22.28 1.39 6.55
N ALA A 176 -22.30 2.30 5.57
CA ALA A 176 -21.99 2.00 4.17
C ALA A 176 -20.48 1.81 3.89
N LEU A 177 -19.59 2.23 4.79
CA LEU A 177 -18.14 1.96 4.70
C LEU A 177 -17.81 0.51 5.10
N ASN A 178 -18.23 -0.44 4.28
CA ASN A 178 -18.13 -1.88 4.56
C ASN A 178 -16.92 -2.57 3.91
N GLY A 179 -16.21 -1.87 3.01
CA GLY A 179 -15.05 -2.43 2.30
C GLY A 179 -15.36 -3.02 0.93
N SER A 180 -16.62 -2.99 0.49
CA SER A 180 -17.04 -3.48 -0.82
C SER A 180 -16.85 -2.44 -1.92
N ASP A 181 -16.94 -2.85 -3.18
CA ASP A 181 -16.75 -1.95 -4.31
C ASP A 181 -17.75 -0.77 -4.29
N GLU A 182 -18.97 -1.01 -3.83
CA GLU A 182 -20.03 -0.01 -3.71
C GLU A 182 -19.72 1.07 -2.66
N SER A 183 -18.87 0.75 -1.68
CA SER A 183 -18.48 1.70 -0.63
C SER A 183 -17.51 2.78 -1.12
N TRP A 184 -16.86 2.58 -2.27
CA TRP A 184 -15.84 3.47 -2.81
C TRP A 184 -16.30 4.91 -3.03
N GLY A 185 -17.42 5.10 -3.74
CA GLY A 185 -17.94 6.45 -4.03
C GLY A 185 -18.30 7.21 -2.75
N ILE A 186 -18.84 6.50 -1.75
CA ILE A 186 -19.19 7.07 -0.44
C ILE A 186 -17.92 7.44 0.32
N ALA A 187 -16.90 6.57 0.28
CA ALA A 187 -15.60 6.80 0.88
C ALA A 187 -14.91 8.04 0.31
N LEU A 188 -14.85 8.18 -1.02
CA LEU A 188 -14.28 9.37 -1.66
C LEU A 188 -15.07 10.64 -1.35
N GLY A 189 -16.40 10.58 -1.34
CA GLY A 189 -17.24 11.70 -0.94
C GLY A 189 -16.99 12.14 0.51
N MET A 190 -16.80 11.16 1.40
CA MET A 190 -16.45 11.41 2.79
C MET A 190 -15.05 12.02 2.91
N LEU A 191 -14.05 11.46 2.25
CA LEU A 191 -12.68 12.00 2.21
C LEU A 191 -12.66 13.46 1.71
N ARG A 192 -13.35 13.75 0.60
CA ARG A 192 -13.46 15.11 0.03
C ARG A 192 -14.06 16.09 1.05
N SER A 193 -15.10 15.68 1.76
CA SER A 193 -15.75 16.50 2.78
C SER A 193 -14.82 16.78 3.97
N HIS A 194 -14.06 15.76 4.40
CA HIS A 194 -13.07 15.90 5.48
C HIS A 194 -11.90 16.81 5.12
N LEU A 195 -11.37 16.67 3.90
CA LEU A 195 -10.31 17.54 3.40
C LEU A 195 -10.78 19.01 3.39
N ARG A 196 -11.97 19.28 2.84
CA ARG A 196 -12.55 20.64 2.83
C ARG A 196 -12.77 21.23 4.23
N ALA A 197 -13.11 20.39 5.20
CA ALA A 197 -13.29 20.80 6.58
C ALA A 197 -11.98 20.95 7.38
N THR A 198 -10.84 20.57 6.78
CA THR A 198 -9.52 20.59 7.44
C THR A 198 -8.54 21.51 6.68
N PRO A 199 -8.82 22.82 6.56
CA PRO A 199 -7.98 23.74 5.78
C PRO A 199 -6.55 23.91 6.34
N GLN A 200 -6.34 23.59 7.63
CA GLN A 200 -5.03 23.59 8.28
C GLN A 200 -4.11 22.44 7.85
N LEU A 201 -4.59 21.49 7.07
CA LEU A 201 -3.78 20.39 6.58
C LEU A 201 -2.71 20.91 5.61
N SER A 202 -1.45 20.71 5.96
CA SER A 202 -0.31 21.27 5.20
C SER A 202 0.36 20.26 4.28
N ALA A 203 0.23 18.96 4.56
CA ALA A 203 0.84 17.93 3.74
C ALA A 203 0.04 16.62 3.76
N CYS A 204 0.11 15.88 2.67
CA CYS A 204 -0.34 14.50 2.54
C CYS A 204 0.79 13.67 1.91
N VAL A 205 1.13 12.55 2.54
CA VAL A 205 2.14 11.62 2.05
C VAL A 205 1.48 10.29 1.79
N ILE A 206 1.59 9.79 0.55
CA ILE A 206 1.09 8.48 0.17
C ILE A 206 2.27 7.66 -0.32
N ASP A 207 2.54 6.56 0.40
CA ASP A 207 3.63 5.68 0.08
C ASP A 207 3.21 4.52 -0.82
N ASP A 208 4.08 4.21 -1.77
CA ASP A 208 4.01 3.15 -2.76
C ASP A 208 2.67 2.97 -3.50
N LEU A 209 2.12 4.09 -4.00
CA LEU A 209 0.83 4.10 -4.71
C LEU A 209 0.84 3.19 -5.97
N ASN A 210 2.02 2.93 -6.54
CA ASN A 210 2.16 2.14 -7.76
C ASN A 210 1.67 0.70 -7.62
N MET A 211 1.77 0.11 -6.43
CA MET A 211 1.29 -1.25 -6.17
C MET A 211 -0.24 -1.36 -6.20
N LEU A 212 -0.94 -0.25 -5.92
CA LEU A 212 -2.39 -0.16 -5.89
C LEU A 212 -2.99 0.24 -7.24
N ALA A 213 -2.15 0.75 -8.14
CA ALA A 213 -2.56 1.36 -9.39
C ALA A 213 -2.39 0.40 -10.58
N LEU A 214 -2.43 -0.92 -10.32
CA LEU A 214 -2.30 -1.97 -11.32
C LEU A 214 -3.68 -2.42 -11.82
N SER A 215 -3.76 -2.80 -13.10
CA SER A 215 -4.95 -3.41 -13.71
C SER A 215 -6.25 -2.62 -13.46
N THR A 216 -7.12 -3.12 -12.59
CA THR A 216 -8.45 -2.55 -12.29
C THR A 216 -8.41 -1.43 -11.24
N GLY A 217 -7.27 -1.22 -10.57
CA GLY A 217 -7.08 -0.13 -9.62
C GLY A 217 -6.67 1.20 -10.27
N VAL A 218 -6.41 1.23 -11.57
CA VAL A 218 -5.99 2.43 -12.33
C VAL A 218 -7.03 3.54 -12.18
N ASP A 219 -8.27 3.28 -12.60
CA ASP A 219 -9.37 4.26 -12.58
C ASP A 219 -9.64 4.77 -11.15
N TRP A 220 -9.56 3.89 -10.17
CA TRP A 220 -9.78 4.24 -8.76
C TRP A 220 -8.63 5.07 -8.19
N CYS A 221 -7.40 4.77 -8.60
CA CYS A 221 -6.25 5.56 -8.24
C CYS A 221 -6.37 6.98 -8.81
N GLU A 222 -6.83 7.13 -10.06
CA GLU A 222 -7.10 8.44 -10.68
C GLU A 222 -8.18 9.21 -9.89
N GLU A 223 -9.30 8.57 -9.57
CA GLU A 223 -10.37 9.21 -8.78
C GLU A 223 -9.89 9.68 -7.40
N LEU A 224 -9.04 8.89 -6.73
CA LEU A 224 -8.42 9.28 -5.46
C LEU A 224 -7.50 10.49 -5.63
N LEU A 225 -6.64 10.46 -6.65
CA LEU A 225 -5.71 11.56 -6.93
C LEU A 225 -6.46 12.84 -7.29
N ASP A 226 -7.55 12.74 -8.06
CA ASP A 226 -8.42 13.87 -8.37
C ASP A 226 -8.99 14.52 -7.10
N VAL A 227 -9.44 13.74 -6.12
CA VAL A 227 -9.93 14.27 -4.83
C VAL A 227 -8.83 15.02 -4.07
N ILE A 228 -7.61 14.46 -4.03
CA ILE A 228 -6.47 15.04 -3.32
C ILE A 228 -6.01 16.34 -4.01
N PHE A 229 -5.89 16.33 -5.34
CA PHE A 229 -5.44 17.48 -6.11
C PHE A 229 -6.50 18.57 -6.24
N GLU A 230 -7.78 18.23 -6.29
CA GLU A 230 -8.85 19.23 -6.14
C GLU A 230 -8.71 19.97 -4.81
N HIS A 231 -8.43 19.25 -3.71
CA HIS A 231 -8.19 19.92 -2.44
C HIS A 231 -6.94 20.80 -2.48
N GLN A 232 -5.86 20.35 -3.11
CA GLN A 232 -4.65 21.16 -3.29
C GLN A 232 -4.93 22.49 -4.02
N GLN A 233 -5.77 22.45 -5.05
CA GLN A 233 -6.13 23.63 -5.84
C GLN A 233 -7.10 24.57 -5.12
N THR A 234 -7.97 24.02 -4.27
CA THR A 234 -9.04 24.79 -3.60
C THR A 234 -8.67 25.26 -2.20
N CYS A 235 -7.64 24.69 -1.58
CA CYS A 235 -7.21 25.07 -0.24
C CYS A 235 -6.57 26.47 -0.25
N ALA A 236 -6.98 27.33 0.69
CA ALA A 236 -6.39 28.66 0.85
C ALA A 236 -4.95 28.62 1.37
N HIS A 237 -4.54 27.50 1.97
CA HIS A 237 -3.21 27.29 2.52
C HIS A 237 -2.41 26.33 1.63
N ALA A 238 -1.08 26.40 1.72
CA ALA A 238 -0.21 25.53 0.98
C ALA A 238 -0.37 24.07 1.46
N PHE A 239 -1.12 23.27 0.70
CA PHE A 239 -1.23 21.83 0.87
C PHE A 239 -0.25 21.13 -0.07
N ARG A 240 0.67 20.35 0.49
CA ARG A 240 1.74 19.67 -0.26
C ARG A 240 1.46 18.19 -0.34
N VAL A 241 1.46 17.64 -1.55
CA VAL A 241 1.26 16.20 -1.75
C VAL A 241 2.61 15.57 -2.11
N LEU A 242 3.00 14.53 -1.38
CA LEU A 242 4.17 13.71 -1.68
C LEU A 242 3.68 12.28 -1.99
N LEU A 243 3.91 11.84 -3.22
CA LEU A 243 3.65 10.47 -3.63
C LEU A 243 4.99 9.76 -3.82
N THR A 244 5.16 8.58 -3.22
CA THR A 244 6.32 7.73 -3.45
C THR A 244 5.91 6.46 -4.20
N THR A 245 6.80 5.98 -5.07
CA THR A 245 6.55 4.80 -5.91
C THR A 245 7.83 4.00 -6.10
N ALA A 246 7.72 2.68 -6.13
CA ALA A 246 8.79 1.84 -6.68
C ALA A 246 8.84 1.97 -8.22
N GLY A 247 9.84 2.70 -8.75
CA GLY A 247 10.09 2.78 -10.19
C GLY A 247 9.34 3.90 -10.91
N HIS A 248 8.97 3.67 -12.17
CA HIS A 248 8.18 4.61 -12.98
C HIS A 248 6.70 4.23 -12.90
N SER A 249 5.88 5.07 -12.28
CA SER A 249 4.42 4.90 -12.28
C SER A 249 3.81 5.55 -13.52
N GLY A 250 2.99 4.80 -14.25
CA GLY A 250 2.26 5.29 -15.43
C GLY A 250 1.27 6.39 -15.06
N ILE A 251 0.44 6.18 -14.04
CA ILE A 251 -0.63 7.10 -13.62
C ILE A 251 -0.07 8.39 -13.05
N ILE A 252 0.90 8.30 -12.13
CA ILE A 252 1.54 9.49 -11.55
C ILE A 252 2.26 10.31 -12.63
N SER A 253 2.67 9.67 -13.74
CA SER A 253 3.27 10.39 -14.86
C SER A 253 2.30 11.33 -15.58
N GLU A 254 1.00 11.21 -15.39
CA GLU A 254 0.01 12.07 -16.03
C GLU A 254 -0.29 13.32 -15.19
N TYR A 255 -0.13 13.23 -13.87
CA TYR A 255 -0.43 14.31 -12.93
C TYR A 255 0.71 15.30 -12.69
N PHE A 256 1.97 14.89 -12.91
CA PHE A 256 3.14 15.71 -12.58
C PHE A 256 3.95 16.07 -13.82
N GLU A 257 4.39 17.32 -13.91
CA GLU A 257 5.39 17.69 -14.90
C GLU A 257 6.72 16.99 -14.62
N ARG A 258 7.60 16.87 -15.62
CA ARG A 258 8.89 16.16 -15.46
C ARG A 258 9.75 16.76 -14.35
N ASP A 259 9.65 18.06 -14.13
CA ASP A 259 10.48 18.81 -13.17
C ASP A 259 9.98 18.69 -11.72
N GLU A 260 8.75 18.20 -11.53
CA GLU A 260 8.16 17.94 -10.21
C GLU A 260 8.47 16.53 -9.69
N ARG A 261 9.14 15.71 -10.51
CA ARG A 261 9.49 14.32 -10.19
C ARG A 261 10.93 14.22 -9.71
N VAL A 262 11.12 13.69 -8.51
CA VAL A 262 12.44 13.45 -7.95
C VAL A 262 12.76 11.96 -8.02
N PHE A 263 13.63 11.56 -8.95
CA PHE A 263 14.11 10.19 -9.05
C PHE A 263 15.27 9.95 -8.09
N VAL A 264 15.01 9.20 -7.03
CA VAL A 264 16.03 8.80 -6.06
C VAL A 264 16.68 7.48 -6.53
N GLN A 265 17.67 7.58 -7.43
CA GLN A 265 18.42 6.41 -7.93
C GLN A 265 19.51 5.90 -6.95
N ARG A 266 19.71 6.54 -5.80
CA ARG A 266 20.73 6.20 -4.80
C ARG A 266 20.13 6.25 -3.41
N GLY A 267 20.47 5.29 -2.54
CA GLY A 267 19.99 5.23 -1.16
C GLY A 267 20.02 6.61 -0.48
N ALA A 268 18.96 6.94 0.24
CA ALA A 268 18.56 8.27 0.70
C ALA A 268 19.61 9.12 1.47
N GLN A 269 20.81 8.60 1.74
CA GLN A 269 21.89 9.31 2.44
C GLN A 269 22.58 10.43 1.63
N GLU A 270 22.45 10.47 0.30
CA GLU A 270 23.24 11.41 -0.52
C GLU A 270 22.56 12.77 -0.78
N ILE A 271 21.23 12.86 -0.72
CA ILE A 271 20.49 14.10 -1.08
C ILE A 271 20.58 15.14 0.04
N LEU A 272 20.44 14.73 1.30
CA LEU A 272 20.59 15.59 2.47
C LEU A 272 21.96 16.32 2.49
N ARG A 273 23.02 15.71 1.93
CA ARG A 273 24.35 16.34 1.86
C ARG A 273 24.47 17.44 0.80
N ARG A 274 23.65 17.45 -0.25
CA ARG A 274 23.71 18.47 -1.30
C ARG A 274 22.97 19.75 -0.88
N ASP A 275 21.79 19.61 -0.29
CA ASP A 275 21.00 20.76 0.13
C ASP A 275 21.62 21.47 1.35
N LEU A 276 22.20 20.70 2.29
CA LEU A 276 22.97 21.28 3.40
C LEU A 276 24.21 22.04 2.90
N ARG A 277 24.91 21.54 1.86
CA ARG A 277 26.06 22.25 1.28
C ARG A 277 25.65 23.49 0.48
N ALA A 278 24.51 23.46 -0.19
CA ALA A 278 23.99 24.63 -0.90
C ALA A 278 23.63 25.76 0.08
N LEU A 279 23.05 25.42 1.22
CA LEU A 279 22.77 26.37 2.31
C LEU A 279 24.04 26.89 2.99
N GLU A 280 25.07 26.05 3.17
CA GLU A 280 26.38 26.46 3.69
C GLU A 280 27.14 27.41 2.74
N LEU A 281 26.99 27.24 1.43
CA LEU A 281 27.60 28.13 0.43
C LEU A 281 26.92 29.51 0.35
N VAL A 282 25.59 29.57 0.53
CA VAL A 282 24.84 30.84 0.62
C VAL A 282 25.17 31.60 1.91
N SER A 283 25.42 30.88 3.01
CA SER A 283 25.83 31.46 4.31
C SER A 283 27.23 32.09 4.27
N ASN A 284 28.16 31.51 3.50
CA ASN A 284 29.55 31.97 3.44
C ASN A 284 29.81 33.07 2.39
N GLY A 285 28.84 33.41 1.54
CA GLY A 285 28.95 34.48 0.53
C GLY A 285 28.60 35.89 1.02
N ASN A 286 28.19 36.05 2.28
CA ASN A 286 27.73 37.31 2.88
C ASN A 286 28.67 37.86 3.98
N ARG A 287 29.98 37.61 3.87
CA ARG A 287 31.00 38.22 4.75
C ARG A 287 32.01 39.04 3.98
#